data_AF-A0A7V6JXI9-F1
#
_entry.id   AF-A0A7V6JXI9-F1
#
_cell.length_a   1.000
_cell.length_b   1.000
_cell.length_c   1.000
_cell.angle_alpha   90.00
_cell.angle_beta   90.00
_cell.angle_gamma   90.00
#
_symmetry.space_group_name_H-M   'P 1'
#
loop_
_entity.id
_entity.type
_entity.pdbx_description
1 polymer ?
#
loop_
_entity_poly.entity_id
_entity_poly.type
_entity_poly.pdbx_seq_one_letter_code
_entity_poly.pdbx_strand_id
1 'polypeptide(L)'
;MKRISLVAILLVLFPLVTFSRISIRIFARSKPSSLIVSMVNGDCMLFDGTAGEVRLSQGETVAVTRYGDRVIYSTLSGIRGVSDSLAFTPAASGTLFTVRAPGSSEPEKSLGGTLTVTSFPGSLRILNITTVEECLPGVVRAEAGRYGPSDYYRAQAVVARTYIYRNIDRHSLDGYNMCDDVHCQVYPGVVTDSVIVNACRS
;
A
#
# COMPACT_ATOMS: atom_id res chain seq x y z
N MET A 1 -28.41 55.97 -23.41
CA MET A 1 -28.27 54.58 -23.92
C MET A 1 -27.10 53.91 -23.20
N LYS A 2 -27.34 53.08 -22.18
CA LYS A 2 -26.28 52.35 -21.45
C LYS A 2 -26.32 50.88 -21.89
N ARG A 3 -25.23 50.40 -22.48
CA ARG A 3 -25.04 48.99 -22.85
C ARG A 3 -24.54 48.24 -21.62
N ILE A 4 -25.32 47.30 -21.13
CA ILE A 4 -24.93 46.37 -20.06
C ILE A 4 -24.39 45.13 -20.76
N SER A 5 -23.07 44.91 -20.70
CA SER A 5 -22.47 43.66 -21.17
C SER A 5 -22.64 42.59 -20.09
N LEU A 6 -23.39 41.54 -20.43
CA LEU A 6 -23.59 40.35 -19.59
C LEU A 6 -22.34 39.48 -19.66
N VAL A 7 -21.59 39.35 -18.57
CA VAL A 7 -20.48 38.39 -18.46
C VAL A 7 -21.05 37.07 -17.98
N ALA A 8 -21.10 36.06 -18.87
CA ALA A 8 -21.47 34.70 -18.51
C ALA A 8 -20.26 33.99 -17.90
N ILE A 9 -20.32 33.66 -16.61
CA ILE A 9 -19.31 32.87 -15.91
C ILE A 9 -19.62 31.38 -16.18
N LEU A 10 -18.81 30.75 -17.04
CA LEU A 10 -18.87 29.30 -17.29
C LEU A 10 -18.17 28.58 -16.14
N LEU A 11 -18.96 28.00 -15.23
CA LEU A 11 -18.48 27.26 -14.06
C LEU A 11 -18.19 25.81 -14.49
N VAL A 12 -16.95 25.53 -14.87
CA VAL A 12 -16.49 24.19 -15.25
C VAL A 12 -16.35 23.34 -13.98
N LEU A 13 -17.35 22.49 -13.72
CA LEU A 13 -17.27 21.41 -12.72
C LEU A 13 -16.31 20.33 -13.24
N PHE A 14 -15.04 20.43 -12.90
CA PHE A 14 -14.13 19.29 -13.02
C PHE A 14 -14.55 18.23 -11.98
N PRO A 15 -14.88 16.99 -12.38
CA PRO A 15 -15.04 15.92 -11.41
C PRO A 15 -13.68 15.69 -10.75
N LEU A 16 -13.56 15.97 -9.45
CA LEU A 16 -12.46 15.42 -8.65
C LEU A 16 -12.66 13.91 -8.63
N VAL A 17 -11.89 13.18 -9.43
CA VAL A 17 -11.79 11.73 -9.32
C VAL A 17 -10.98 11.46 -8.05
N THR A 18 -11.67 11.35 -6.91
CA THR A 18 -11.04 10.84 -5.69
C THR A 18 -10.96 9.32 -5.83
N PHE A 19 -9.78 8.78 -6.10
CA PHE A 19 -9.58 7.34 -6.00
C PHE A 19 -9.77 6.91 -4.55
N SER A 20 -10.68 5.98 -4.30
CA SER A 20 -10.87 5.42 -2.96
C SER A 20 -9.60 4.69 -2.54
N ARG A 21 -8.91 5.23 -1.52
CA ARG A 21 -7.75 4.58 -0.93
C ARG A 21 -8.22 3.41 -0.05
N ILE A 22 -7.43 2.36 -0.02
CA ILE A 22 -7.62 1.19 0.85
C ILE A 22 -6.36 0.99 1.67
N SER A 23 -6.53 0.67 2.96
CA SER A 23 -5.46 0.29 3.87
C SER A 23 -5.47 -1.21 4.11
N ILE A 24 -4.40 -1.90 3.70
CA ILE A 24 -4.26 -3.35 3.82
C ILE A 24 -3.20 -3.66 4.87
N ARG A 25 -3.57 -4.37 5.94
CA ARG A 25 -2.62 -4.88 6.92
C ARG A 25 -1.77 -5.97 6.28
N ILE A 26 -0.47 -5.73 6.23
CA ILE A 26 0.54 -6.64 5.70
C ILE A 26 1.13 -7.47 6.84
N PHE A 27 1.40 -8.75 6.58
CA PHE A 27 1.84 -9.75 7.56
C PHE A 27 0.83 -9.93 8.70
N ALA A 28 -0.46 -9.96 8.37
CA ALA A 28 -1.53 -10.12 9.36
C ALA A 28 -1.49 -11.48 10.07
N ARG A 29 -0.91 -12.50 9.40
CA ARG A 29 -0.73 -13.85 9.93
C ARG A 29 0.50 -13.95 10.85
N SER A 30 1.70 -13.63 10.37
CA SER A 30 2.93 -13.79 11.15
C SER A 30 3.12 -12.74 12.25
N LYS A 31 2.45 -11.58 12.16
CA LYS A 31 2.47 -10.51 13.19
C LYS A 31 3.90 -10.19 13.67
N PRO A 32 4.80 -9.76 12.77
CA PRO A 32 6.21 -9.64 13.08
C PRO A 32 6.50 -8.47 14.03
N SER A 33 7.57 -8.59 14.84
CA SER A 33 8.09 -7.50 15.67
C SER A 33 9.13 -6.63 14.96
N SER A 34 9.62 -7.07 13.80
CA SER A 34 10.61 -6.36 12.99
C SER A 34 10.26 -6.44 11.51
N LEU A 35 10.64 -5.40 10.77
CA LEU A 35 10.39 -5.25 9.34
C LEU A 35 11.66 -4.72 8.67
N ILE A 36 11.97 -5.22 7.48
CA ILE A 36 12.98 -4.64 6.60
C ILE A 36 12.26 -4.11 5.38
N VAL A 37 12.49 -2.83 5.08
CA VAL A 37 11.96 -2.14 3.90
C VAL A 37 13.14 -1.78 3.00
N SER A 38 13.13 -2.20 1.74
CA SER A 38 14.22 -1.93 0.79
C SER A 38 13.70 -1.24 -0.47
N MET A 39 14.31 -0.13 -0.86
CA MET A 39 13.92 0.64 -2.04
C MET A 39 14.39 -0.08 -3.31
N VAL A 40 13.45 -0.47 -4.18
CA VAL A 40 13.76 -1.24 -5.40
C VAL A 40 13.69 -0.37 -6.65
N ASN A 41 12.67 0.48 -6.76
CA ASN A 41 12.50 1.37 -7.89
C ASN A 41 11.93 2.72 -7.44
N GLY A 42 12.55 3.81 -7.88
CA GLY A 42 12.15 5.16 -7.50
C GLY A 42 12.58 5.53 -6.08
N ASP A 43 12.29 6.77 -5.72
CA ASP A 43 12.63 7.32 -4.42
C ASP A 43 11.41 7.35 -3.51
N CYS A 44 11.66 7.29 -2.21
CA CYS A 44 10.64 7.34 -1.16
C CYS A 44 11.06 8.35 -0.10
N MET A 45 10.09 9.10 0.42
CA MET A 45 10.29 9.94 1.60
C MET A 45 9.88 9.14 2.84
N LEU A 46 10.78 9.06 3.82
CA LEU A 46 10.50 8.53 5.15
C LEU A 46 10.19 9.68 6.09
N PHE A 47 9.01 9.61 6.72
CA PHE A 47 8.55 10.53 7.75
C PHE A 47 8.47 9.81 9.09
N ASP A 48 9.03 10.42 10.12
CA ASP A 48 9.02 9.92 11.50
C ASP A 48 8.09 10.69 12.43
N GLY A 49 7.23 11.55 11.89
CA GLY A 49 6.31 12.39 12.66
C GLY A 49 6.96 13.58 13.38
N THR A 50 8.29 13.72 13.34
CA THR A 50 9.05 14.79 14.00
C THR A 50 9.77 15.69 13.00
N ALA A 51 9.07 16.27 12.02
CA ALA A 51 9.59 17.21 11.00
C ALA A 51 10.83 16.74 10.18
N GLY A 52 11.43 15.59 10.51
CA GLY A 52 12.54 14.97 9.82
C GLY A 52 12.02 14.22 8.61
N GLU A 53 12.41 14.71 7.43
CA GLU A 53 12.14 14.04 6.17
C GLU A 53 13.45 13.41 5.67
N VAL A 54 13.46 12.08 5.56
CA VAL A 54 14.62 11.35 5.03
C VAL A 54 14.29 10.85 3.63
N ARG A 55 15.03 11.33 2.62
CA ARG A 55 14.94 10.78 1.27
C ARG A 55 15.65 9.42 1.22
N LEU A 56 14.91 8.38 0.86
CA LEU A 56 15.40 7.04 0.61
C LEU A 56 15.49 6.83 -0.91
N SER A 57 16.71 6.67 -1.41
CA SER A 57 16.97 6.38 -2.82
C SER A 57 17.02 4.87 -3.08
N GLN A 58 16.99 4.46 -4.34
CA GLN A 58 17.14 3.06 -4.75
C GLN A 58 18.35 2.38 -4.06
N GLY A 59 18.15 1.17 -3.55
CA GLY A 59 19.15 0.40 -2.80
C GLY A 59 19.20 0.71 -1.30
N GLU A 60 18.61 1.82 -0.86
CA GLU A 60 18.49 2.14 0.56
C GLU A 60 17.60 1.11 1.26
N THR A 61 18.00 0.71 2.47
CA THR A 61 17.25 -0.23 3.30
C THR A 61 17.02 0.36 4.68
N VAL A 62 15.82 0.18 5.21
CA VAL A 62 15.41 0.62 6.54
C VAL A 62 14.97 -0.59 7.34
N ALA A 63 15.67 -0.87 8.43
CA ALA A 63 15.24 -1.82 9.43
C ALA A 63 14.36 -1.09 10.45
N VAL A 64 13.18 -1.65 10.72
CA VAL A 64 12.22 -1.14 11.71
C VAL A 64 11.97 -2.23 12.73
N THR A 65 11.97 -1.89 14.02
CA THR A 65 11.68 -2.84 15.10
C THR A 65 10.75 -2.20 16.12
N ARG A 66 9.81 -2.98 16.64
CA ARG A 66 8.92 -2.56 17.72
C ARG A 66 9.71 -2.33 19.01
N TYR A 67 9.48 -1.20 19.67
CA TYR A 67 10.06 -0.87 20.97
C TYR A 67 8.97 -0.31 21.88
N GLY A 68 8.37 -1.17 22.72
CA GLY A 68 7.24 -0.78 23.56
C GLY A 68 6.01 -0.39 22.75
N ASP A 69 5.56 0.85 22.94
CA ASP A 69 4.49 1.54 22.22
C ASP A 69 5.00 2.33 21.00
N ARG A 70 6.30 2.26 20.71
CA ARG A 70 6.97 2.96 19.62
C ARG A 70 7.62 2.02 18.62
N VAL A 71 8.21 2.61 17.60
CA VAL A 71 9.08 1.94 16.63
C VAL A 71 10.45 2.60 16.62
N ILE A 72 11.49 1.77 16.57
CA ILE A 72 12.85 2.21 16.27
C ILE A 72 13.14 1.90 14.81
N TYR A 73 13.89 2.78 14.15
CA TYR A 73 14.35 2.53 12.80
C TYR A 73 15.83 2.86 12.64
N SER A 74 16.45 2.17 11.69
CA SER A 74 17.81 2.45 11.23
C SER A 74 17.89 2.27 9.73
N THR A 75 18.37 3.29 9.04
CA THR A 75 18.69 3.25 7.62
C THR A 75 20.09 2.69 7.40
N LEU A 76 20.36 2.18 6.20
CA LEU A 76 21.68 1.70 5.81
C LEU A 76 22.71 2.85 5.79
N SER A 77 22.27 4.04 5.38
CA SER A 77 23.03 5.29 5.44
C SER A 77 23.37 5.78 6.86
N GLY A 78 22.89 5.09 7.90
CA GLY A 78 23.27 5.33 9.29
C GLY A 78 22.34 6.26 10.07
N ILE A 79 21.26 6.75 9.45
CA ILE A 79 20.22 7.53 10.14
C ILE A 79 19.43 6.59 11.04
N ARG A 80 19.18 7.01 12.28
CA ARG A 80 18.43 6.23 13.26
C ARG A 80 17.50 7.13 14.04
N GLY A 81 16.38 6.57 14.47
CA GLY A 81 15.41 7.32 15.25
C GLY A 81 14.43 6.41 15.98
N VAL A 82 13.64 7.05 16.84
CA VAL A 82 12.52 6.44 17.57
C VAL A 82 11.31 7.31 17.30
N SER A 83 10.20 6.69 16.93
CA SER A 83 8.96 7.40 16.59
C SER A 83 7.74 6.59 17.02
N ASP A 84 6.60 7.27 17.17
CA ASP A 84 5.29 6.64 17.33
C ASP A 84 4.81 6.01 16.00
N SER A 85 5.20 6.58 14.85
CA SER A 85 4.79 6.11 13.52
C SER A 85 5.81 6.47 12.44
N LEU A 86 6.05 5.53 11.53
CA LEU A 86 6.82 5.76 10.31
C LEU A 86 5.91 5.72 9.09
N ALA A 87 6.11 6.64 8.16
CA ALA A 87 5.45 6.61 6.86
C ALA A 87 6.48 6.66 5.72
N PHE A 88 6.42 5.67 4.83
CA PHE A 88 7.19 5.60 3.61
C PHE A 88 6.25 6.04 2.47
N THR A 89 6.46 7.25 1.97
CA THR A 89 5.64 7.83 0.90
C THR A 89 6.44 7.89 -0.40
N PRO A 90 5.99 7.20 -1.46
CA PRO A 90 6.54 7.32 -2.80
C PRO A 90 6.71 8.78 -3.26
N ALA A 91 7.88 9.13 -3.81
CA ALA A 91 8.10 10.43 -4.41
C ALA A 91 7.46 10.56 -5.80
N ALA A 92 7.19 9.44 -6.47
CA ALA A 92 6.57 9.38 -7.79
C ALA A 92 5.63 8.17 -7.92
N SER A 93 4.73 8.23 -8.90
CA SER A 93 3.92 7.06 -9.27
C SER A 93 4.82 5.96 -9.84
N GLY A 94 4.53 4.71 -9.49
CA GLY A 94 5.32 3.55 -9.92
C GLY A 94 6.54 3.23 -9.05
N THR A 95 6.86 4.04 -8.03
CA THR A 95 7.86 3.66 -7.01
C THR A 95 7.45 2.34 -6.34
N LEU A 96 8.40 1.43 -6.23
CA LEU A 96 8.24 0.15 -5.56
C LEU A 96 9.33 -0.06 -4.51
N PHE A 97 8.92 -0.60 -3.38
CA PHE A 97 9.81 -1.07 -2.32
C PHE A 97 9.41 -2.48 -1.92
N THR A 98 10.37 -3.26 -1.45
CA THR A 98 10.09 -4.57 -0.87
C THR A 98 9.98 -4.47 0.64
N VAL A 99 9.14 -5.34 1.19
CA VAL A 99 9.02 -5.53 2.63
C VAL A 99 9.18 -7.00 2.97
N ARG A 100 9.98 -7.29 4.00
CA ARG A 100 10.13 -8.63 4.55
C ARG A 100 10.18 -8.59 6.08
N ALA A 101 9.62 -9.61 6.70
CA ALA A 101 9.68 -9.81 8.13
C ALA A 101 10.83 -10.78 8.48
N PRO A 102 11.92 -10.33 9.12
CA PRO A 102 13.01 -11.23 9.50
C PRO A 102 12.52 -12.37 10.39
N GLY A 103 12.94 -13.59 10.09
CA GLY A 103 12.53 -14.80 10.84
C GLY A 103 11.13 -15.30 10.53
N SER A 104 10.36 -14.61 9.67
CA SER A 104 9.08 -15.11 9.16
C SER A 104 9.28 -16.05 7.97
N SER A 105 8.40 -17.03 7.82
CA SER A 105 8.31 -17.88 6.62
C SER A 105 7.49 -17.23 5.51
N GLU A 106 6.84 -16.09 5.76
CA GLU A 106 6.12 -15.35 4.73
C GLU A 106 7.10 -14.78 3.70
N PRO A 107 6.79 -14.86 2.40
CA PRO A 107 7.67 -14.34 1.37
C PRO A 107 7.78 -12.81 1.44
N GLU A 108 8.87 -12.29 0.89
CA GLU A 108 9.01 -10.86 0.63
C GLU A 108 7.89 -10.37 -0.31
N LYS A 109 7.38 -9.17 -0.04
CA LYS A 109 6.28 -8.55 -0.80
C LYS A 109 6.80 -7.27 -1.43
N SER A 110 6.56 -7.10 -2.73
CA SER A 110 6.79 -5.82 -3.42
C SER A 110 5.54 -4.96 -3.31
N LEU A 111 5.67 -3.72 -2.86
CA LEU A 111 4.55 -2.83 -2.59
C LEU A 111 4.76 -1.47 -3.29
N GLY A 112 3.66 -0.91 -3.78
CA GLY A 112 3.55 0.50 -4.15
C GLY A 112 2.70 1.25 -3.14
N GLY A 113 2.40 2.52 -3.42
CA GLY A 113 1.62 3.36 -2.49
C GLY A 113 2.37 3.65 -1.19
N THR A 114 1.66 4.16 -0.19
CA THR A 114 2.26 4.54 1.10
C THR A 114 2.33 3.32 2.00
N LEU A 115 3.44 3.13 2.72
CA LEU A 115 3.54 2.16 3.81
C LEU A 115 3.59 2.90 5.14
N THR A 116 2.73 2.54 6.08
CA THR A 116 2.80 3.06 7.45
C THR A 116 3.14 1.94 8.42
N VAL A 117 4.06 2.20 9.34
CA VAL A 117 4.49 1.23 10.36
C VAL A 117 4.34 1.86 11.74
N THR A 118 3.54 1.21 12.57
CA THR A 118 3.26 1.62 13.96
C THR A 118 3.47 0.44 14.90
N SER A 119 3.60 0.71 16.19
CA SER A 119 3.48 -0.33 17.19
C SER A 119 2.02 -0.84 17.24
N PHE A 120 1.86 -2.10 17.57
CA PHE A 120 0.57 -2.74 17.83
C PHE A 120 0.76 -3.73 18.99
N PRO A 121 -0.29 -4.07 19.75
CA PRO A 121 -0.16 -5.07 20.81
C PRO A 121 0.48 -6.37 20.30
N GLY A 122 1.68 -6.67 20.80
CA GLY A 122 2.46 -7.87 20.47
C GLY A 122 3.19 -7.87 19.12
N SER A 123 2.99 -6.88 18.23
CA SER A 123 3.58 -6.88 16.89
C SER A 123 3.74 -5.47 16.32
N LEU A 124 4.37 -5.35 15.15
CA LEU A 124 4.17 -4.18 14.31
C LEU A 124 2.78 -4.23 13.67
N ARG A 125 2.18 -3.06 13.44
CA ARG A 125 1.09 -2.88 12.48
C ARG A 125 1.65 -2.19 11.26
N ILE A 126 1.64 -2.92 10.15
CA ILE A 126 2.21 -2.56 8.87
C ILE A 126 1.04 -2.41 7.92
N LEU A 127 0.74 -1.19 7.48
CA LEU A 127 -0.38 -0.94 6.57
C LEU A 127 0.15 -0.44 5.23
N ASN A 128 -0.25 -1.12 4.16
CA ASN A 128 -0.07 -0.63 2.80
C ASN A 128 -1.32 0.16 2.40
N ILE A 129 -1.15 1.47 2.18
CA ILE A 129 -2.20 2.39 1.75
C ILE A 129 -2.04 2.63 0.24
N THR A 130 -2.96 2.05 -0.52
CA THR A 130 -2.94 1.99 -2.00
C THR A 130 -4.37 2.19 -2.52
N THR A 131 -4.62 1.94 -3.79
CA THR A 131 -5.97 1.89 -4.37
C THR A 131 -6.40 0.46 -4.62
N VAL A 132 -7.71 0.22 -4.71
CA VAL A 132 -8.25 -1.10 -5.06
C VAL A 132 -7.66 -1.58 -6.39
N GLU A 133 -7.56 -0.70 -7.39
CA GLU A 133 -7.06 -1.05 -8.73
C GLU A 133 -5.55 -1.39 -8.75
N GLU A 134 -4.77 -0.84 -7.83
CA GLU A 134 -3.35 -1.16 -7.69
C GLU A 134 -3.12 -2.50 -7.01
N CYS A 135 -3.92 -2.85 -5.99
CA CYS A 135 -3.75 -4.14 -5.29
C CYS A 135 -4.48 -5.30 -5.98
N LEU A 136 -5.52 -5.04 -6.78
CA LEU A 136 -6.38 -6.04 -7.40
C LEU A 136 -5.63 -7.10 -8.21
N PRO A 137 -4.64 -6.76 -9.07
CA PRO A 137 -3.88 -7.79 -9.80
C PRO A 137 -3.16 -8.77 -8.87
N GLY A 138 -2.66 -8.30 -7.73
CA GLY A 138 -2.02 -9.15 -6.73
C GLY A 138 -3.01 -10.12 -6.10
N VAL A 139 -4.19 -9.64 -5.74
CA VAL A 139 -5.29 -10.47 -5.22
C VAL A 139 -5.74 -11.50 -6.26
N VAL A 140 -6.00 -11.07 -7.50
CA VAL A 140 -6.41 -11.97 -8.59
C VAL A 140 -5.36 -13.05 -8.81
N ARG A 141 -4.07 -12.71 -8.84
CA ARG A 141 -2.99 -13.70 -9.00
C ARG A 141 -2.99 -14.73 -7.86
N ALA A 142 -3.23 -14.30 -6.62
CA ALA A 142 -3.22 -15.21 -5.48
C ALA A 142 -4.39 -16.20 -5.51
N GLU A 143 -5.57 -15.75 -5.92
CA GLU A 143 -6.79 -16.56 -5.96
C GLU A 143 -6.90 -17.44 -7.22
N ALA A 144 -6.43 -16.95 -8.37
CA ALA A 144 -6.61 -17.59 -9.68
C ALA A 144 -5.34 -18.26 -10.25
N GLY A 145 -4.18 -18.07 -9.61
CA GLY A 145 -2.91 -18.59 -10.10
C GLY A 145 -2.37 -17.83 -11.32
N ARG A 146 -1.46 -18.47 -12.07
CA ARG A 146 -0.65 -17.82 -13.14
C ARG A 146 -1.00 -18.22 -14.57
N TYR A 147 -1.73 -19.32 -14.78
CA TYR A 147 -1.86 -19.96 -16.10
C TYR A 147 -3.29 -20.00 -16.66
N GLY A 148 -4.13 -19.01 -16.32
CA GLY A 148 -5.46 -18.83 -16.88
C GLY A 148 -5.51 -17.93 -18.12
N PRO A 149 -6.59 -18.00 -18.93
CA PRO A 149 -6.84 -17.08 -20.04
C PRO A 149 -7.28 -15.70 -19.55
N SER A 150 -7.21 -14.68 -20.41
CA SER A 150 -7.56 -13.30 -20.05
C SER A 150 -9.01 -13.15 -19.54
N ASP A 151 -9.99 -13.83 -20.15
CA ASP A 151 -11.40 -13.73 -19.74
C ASP A 151 -11.65 -14.31 -18.36
N TYR A 152 -10.89 -15.36 -17.99
CA TYR A 152 -10.94 -15.90 -16.64
C TYR A 152 -10.45 -14.87 -15.61
N TYR A 153 -9.35 -14.17 -15.88
CA TYR A 153 -8.88 -13.11 -15.00
C TYR A 153 -9.79 -11.90 -14.96
N ARG A 154 -10.49 -11.56 -16.05
CA ARG A 154 -11.51 -10.49 -16.04
C ARG A 154 -12.66 -10.85 -15.12
N ALA A 155 -13.18 -12.08 -15.23
CA ALA A 155 -14.21 -12.58 -14.33
C ALA A 155 -13.74 -12.56 -12.87
N GLN A 156 -12.51 -13.02 -12.60
CA GLN A 156 -11.95 -13.01 -11.25
C GLN A 156 -11.73 -11.58 -10.72
N ALA A 157 -11.34 -10.63 -11.57
CA ALA A 157 -11.19 -9.23 -11.19
C ALA A 157 -12.53 -8.64 -10.73
N VAL A 158 -13.65 -8.96 -11.39
CA VAL A 158 -15.00 -8.56 -10.95
C VAL A 158 -15.34 -9.17 -9.59
N VAL A 159 -15.09 -10.47 -9.41
CA VAL A 159 -15.35 -11.17 -8.14
C VAL A 159 -14.53 -10.57 -6.99
N ALA A 160 -13.21 -10.44 -7.17
CA ALA A 160 -12.32 -9.90 -6.15
C ALA A 160 -12.64 -8.44 -5.83
N ARG A 161 -12.86 -7.59 -6.85
CA ARG A 161 -13.25 -6.19 -6.64
C ARG A 161 -14.56 -6.06 -5.86
N THR A 162 -15.56 -6.88 -6.21
CA THR A 162 -16.84 -6.92 -5.49
C THR A 162 -16.65 -7.32 -4.03
N TYR A 163 -15.81 -8.32 -3.78
CA TYR A 163 -15.48 -8.75 -2.42
C TYR A 163 -14.80 -7.63 -1.63
N ILE A 164 -13.79 -6.97 -2.21
CA ILE A 164 -13.07 -5.86 -1.56
C ILE A 164 -14.05 -4.76 -1.14
N TYR A 165 -14.87 -4.25 -2.05
CA TYR A 165 -15.81 -3.17 -1.73
C TYR A 165 -16.87 -3.61 -0.72
N ARG A 166 -17.35 -4.86 -0.80
CA ARG A 166 -18.33 -5.39 0.15
C ARG A 166 -17.77 -5.48 1.57
N ASN A 167 -16.46 -5.67 1.72
CA ASN A 167 -15.80 -5.97 2.99
C ASN A 167 -14.81 -4.88 3.45
N ILE A 168 -14.80 -3.72 2.81
CA ILE A 168 -13.77 -2.69 3.02
C ILE A 168 -13.73 -2.14 4.46
N ASP A 169 -14.80 -2.30 5.23
CA ASP A 169 -14.88 -1.84 6.63
C ASP A 169 -14.73 -2.97 7.65
N ARG A 170 -14.33 -4.17 7.22
CA ARG A 170 -14.22 -5.38 8.05
C ARG A 170 -13.32 -5.19 9.27
N HIS A 171 -12.27 -4.38 9.14
CA HIS A 171 -11.31 -4.08 10.20
C HIS A 171 -11.38 -2.62 10.69
N SER A 172 -12.51 -1.95 10.52
CA SER A 172 -12.72 -0.55 10.94
C SER A 172 -12.38 -0.33 12.42
N LEU A 173 -12.69 -1.27 13.31
CA LEU A 173 -12.34 -1.22 14.73
C LEU A 173 -10.83 -1.33 15.01
N ASP A 174 -10.07 -1.97 14.10
CA ASP A 174 -8.62 -2.10 14.20
C ASP A 174 -7.87 -0.93 13.53
N GLY A 175 -8.60 -0.05 12.85
CA GLY A 175 -8.08 1.13 12.15
C GLY A 175 -7.50 0.85 10.76
N TYR A 176 -7.96 -0.20 10.07
CA TYR A 176 -7.61 -0.47 8.67
C TYR A 176 -8.76 -1.16 7.93
N ASN A 177 -8.66 -1.31 6.60
CA ASN A 177 -9.76 -1.83 5.79
C ASN A 177 -9.74 -3.36 5.67
N MET A 178 -8.60 -3.92 5.23
CA MET A 178 -8.45 -5.33 4.87
C MET A 178 -7.15 -5.91 5.43
N CYS A 179 -7.03 -7.24 5.50
CA CYS A 179 -5.76 -7.92 5.76
C CYS A 179 -5.29 -8.74 4.57
N ASP A 180 -3.99 -9.05 4.51
CA ASP A 180 -3.36 -9.82 3.44
C ASP A 180 -3.43 -11.35 3.61
N ASP A 181 -4.33 -11.83 4.46
CA ASP A 181 -4.55 -13.24 4.77
C ASP A 181 -5.92 -13.72 4.27
N VAL A 182 -6.12 -15.04 4.23
CA VAL A 182 -7.35 -15.73 3.78
C VAL A 182 -8.62 -15.30 4.54
N HIS A 183 -8.47 -14.66 5.71
CA HIS A 183 -9.57 -14.04 6.44
C HIS A 183 -10.27 -12.93 5.64
N CYS A 184 -9.51 -12.21 4.80
CA CYS A 184 -10.02 -11.23 3.84
C CYS A 184 -9.82 -11.77 2.43
N GLN A 185 -8.68 -11.42 1.81
CA GLN A 185 -8.20 -12.00 0.56
C GLN A 185 -6.68 -11.97 0.58
N VAL A 186 -6.05 -12.99 -0.02
CA VAL A 186 -4.59 -13.05 -0.02
C VAL A 186 -4.04 -11.92 -0.90
N TYR A 187 -3.17 -11.09 -0.33
CA TYR A 187 -2.47 -10.03 -1.05
C TYR A 187 -0.95 -10.22 -0.98
N PRO A 188 -0.31 -10.72 -2.05
CA PRO A 188 1.13 -10.94 -2.10
C PRO A 188 1.92 -9.66 -2.45
N GLY A 189 1.25 -8.54 -2.67
CA GLY A 189 1.84 -7.32 -3.20
C GLY A 189 1.62 -7.15 -4.71
N VAL A 190 2.37 -6.21 -5.29
CA VAL A 190 2.33 -5.87 -6.71
C VAL A 190 2.88 -7.03 -7.54
N VAL A 191 2.21 -7.32 -8.66
CA VAL A 191 2.57 -8.38 -9.61
C VAL A 191 2.75 -7.79 -11.01
N THR A 192 3.57 -8.45 -11.83
CA THR A 192 3.97 -7.96 -13.16
C THR A 192 3.42 -8.80 -14.33
N ASP A 193 2.56 -9.79 -14.07
CA ASP A 193 1.97 -10.63 -15.10
C ASP A 193 1.03 -9.80 -15.97
N SER A 194 1.48 -9.47 -17.19
CA SER A 194 0.77 -8.56 -18.08
C SER A 194 -0.65 -9.01 -18.40
N VAL A 195 -0.90 -10.32 -18.55
CA VAL A 195 -2.24 -10.85 -18.79
C VAL A 195 -3.19 -10.55 -17.62
N ILE A 196 -2.73 -10.73 -16.38
CA ILE A 196 -3.53 -10.46 -15.17
C ILE A 196 -3.72 -8.96 -15.00
N VAL A 197 -2.64 -8.18 -15.09
CA VAL A 197 -2.66 -6.73 -14.91
C VAL A 197 -3.58 -6.07 -15.94
N ASN A 198 -3.51 -6.49 -17.21
CA ASN A 198 -4.38 -5.95 -18.26
C ASN A 198 -5.84 -6.36 -18.06
N ALA A 199 -6.10 -7.60 -17.63
CA ALA A 199 -7.45 -8.07 -17.35
C ALA A 199 -8.11 -7.34 -16.17
N CYS A 200 -7.34 -6.89 -15.18
CA CYS A 200 -7.87 -6.12 -14.07
C CYS A 200 -8.23 -4.68 -14.46
N ARG A 201 -7.56 -4.12 -15.47
CA ARG A 201 -7.72 -2.74 -15.94
C ARG A 201 -8.78 -2.56 -17.04
N SER A 202 -9.18 -3.64 -17.70
CA SER A 202 -10.23 -3.64 -18.73
C SER A 202 -11.61 -3.59 -18.12
#